data_AF-M3EWL2-F1
#
_entry.id   AF-M3EWL2-F1
#
_cell.length_a   1.000
_cell.length_b   1.000
_cell.length_c   1.000
_cell.angle_alpha   90.00
_cell.angle_beta   90.00
_cell.angle_gamma   90.00
#
_symmetry.space_group_name_H-M   'P 1'
#
loop_
_entity.id
_entity.type
_entity.pdbx_description
1 polymer ?
#
loop_
_entity_poly.entity_id
_entity_poly.type
_entity_poly.pdbx_seq_one_letter_code
_entity_poly.pdbx_strand_id
1 'polypeptide(L)'
;MFIARLAILTLVFLQLNQCTYFTREPGNPPKIDGVPIPDEQRKIYIQNFRNNSYGMGVQTLLTELVRAEIDTRGRFLQTREKSIASYRLYGEVVHYQLVGNLLDQGGQSISREMTIIVRIELQKAGGQK
;
A
#
# COMPACT_ATOMS: atom_id res chain seq x y z
N MET A 1 -5.19 21.94 46.55
CA MET A 1 -5.08 22.09 45.08
C MET A 1 -4.07 21.14 44.42
N PHE A 2 -2.95 20.80 45.07
CA PHE A 2 -1.93 19.92 44.47
C PHE A 2 -2.43 18.48 44.17
N ILE A 3 -3.18 17.88 45.10
CA ILE A 3 -3.69 16.51 44.97
C ILE A 3 -4.67 16.38 43.79
N ALA A 4 -5.56 17.37 43.61
CA ALA A 4 -6.51 17.39 42.50
C ALA A 4 -5.80 17.51 41.13
N ARG A 5 -4.73 18.31 41.04
CA ARG A 5 -3.92 18.42 39.82
C ARG A 5 -3.20 17.12 39.50
N LEU A 6 -2.69 16.42 40.51
CA LEU A 6 -2.00 15.14 40.34
C LEU A 6 -2.96 14.05 39.87
N ALA A 7 -4.18 14.01 40.41
CA ALA A 7 -5.24 13.08 40.01
C ALA A 7 -5.65 13.26 38.54
N ILE A 8 -5.78 14.51 38.09
CA ILE A 8 -6.11 14.83 36.68
C ILE A 8 -4.98 14.37 35.76
N LEU A 9 -3.72 14.59 36.13
CA LEU A 9 -2.55 14.17 35.36
C LEU A 9 -2.48 12.65 35.19
N THR A 10 -2.73 11.90 36.28
CA THR A 10 -2.81 10.43 36.23
C THR A 10 -3.97 9.94 35.37
N LEU A 11 -5.13 10.61 35.42
CA LEU A 11 -6.29 10.24 34.62
C LEU A 11 -6.02 10.44 33.12
N VAL A 12 -5.40 11.56 32.74
CA VAL A 12 -5.00 11.84 31.36
C VAL A 12 -3.97 10.81 30.86
N PHE A 13 -3.01 10.43 31.70
CA PHE A 13 -2.02 9.41 31.35
C PHE A 13 -2.65 8.02 31.16
N LEU A 14 -3.64 7.67 31.98
CA LEU A 14 -4.40 6.41 31.83
C LEU A 14 -5.24 6.41 30.54
N GLN A 15 -5.86 7.52 30.16
CA GLN A 15 -6.63 7.61 28.92
C GLN A 15 -5.76 7.55 27.66
N LEU A 16 -4.53 8.08 27.72
CA LEU A 16 -3.56 7.96 26.62
C LEU A 16 -3.12 6.50 26.40
N ASN A 17 -2.98 5.70 27.46
CA ASN A 17 -2.62 4.28 27.38
C ASN A 17 -3.77 3.37 26.90
N GLN A 18 -5.02 3.84 26.94
CA GLN A 18 -6.19 3.11 26.42
C GLN A 18 -6.58 3.51 24.99
N CYS A 19 -5.81 4.39 24.35
CA CYS A 19 -6.02 4.70 22.94
C CYS A 19 -5.65 3.49 22.08
N THR A 20 -6.67 2.78 21.58
CA THR A 20 -6.56 1.65 20.64
C THR A 20 -5.79 1.98 19.36
N TYR A 21 -5.63 3.27 19.05
CA TYR A 21 -4.77 3.75 17.97
C TYR A 21 -3.28 3.40 18.18
N PHE A 22 -2.79 3.43 19.43
CA PHE A 22 -1.39 3.09 19.77
C PHE A 22 -1.16 1.61 20.01
N THR A 23 -2.20 0.83 20.29
CA THR A 23 -2.14 -0.63 20.48
C THR A 23 -2.56 -1.41 19.25
N ARG A 24 -2.75 -0.75 18.10
CA ARG A 24 -2.96 -1.43 16.83
C ARG A 24 -1.73 -2.28 16.54
N GLU A 25 -1.82 -3.57 16.85
CA GLU A 25 -0.78 -4.53 16.53
C GLU A 25 -0.48 -4.39 15.03
N PRO A 26 0.79 -4.12 14.65
CA PRO A 26 1.16 -4.16 13.25
C PRO A 26 0.75 -5.55 12.74
N GLY A 27 -0.09 -5.57 11.70
CA GLY A 27 -0.61 -6.82 11.15
C GLY A 27 0.53 -7.82 10.96
N ASN A 28 0.28 -9.08 11.28
CA ASN A 28 1.28 -10.15 11.39
C ASN A 28 2.43 -9.97 10.37
N PRO A 29 3.69 -9.78 10.83
CA PRO A 29 4.76 -9.29 9.97
C PRO A 29 4.94 -10.17 8.72
N PRO A 30 5.34 -9.58 7.59
CA PRO A 30 5.73 -10.35 6.42
C PRO A 30 6.85 -11.31 6.80
N LYS A 31 6.78 -12.55 6.31
CA LYS A 31 7.76 -13.61 6.57
C LYS A 31 8.50 -13.93 5.28
N ILE A 32 9.82 -14.04 5.36
CA ILE A 32 10.67 -14.60 4.29
C ILE A 32 11.21 -15.91 4.86
N ASP A 33 11.01 -17.02 4.14
CA ASP A 33 11.41 -18.36 4.57
C ASP A 33 10.91 -18.74 5.99
N GLY A 34 9.71 -18.26 6.34
CA GLY A 34 9.09 -18.50 7.65
C GLY A 34 9.56 -17.57 8.77
N VAL A 35 10.59 -16.75 8.56
CA VAL A 35 11.12 -15.81 9.55
C VAL A 35 10.44 -14.44 9.39
N PRO A 36 9.86 -13.86 10.47
CA PRO A 36 9.26 -12.53 10.40
C PRO A 36 10.32 -11.46 10.15
N ILE A 37 10.02 -10.54 9.23
CA ILE A 37 10.87 -9.40 8.91
C ILE A 37 10.82 -8.40 10.07
N PRO A 38 11.98 -8.00 10.65
CA PRO A 38 12.04 -6.98 11.69
C PRO A 38 11.49 -5.64 11.22
N ASP A 39 10.88 -4.88 12.11
CA ASP A 39 10.22 -3.60 11.84
C ASP A 39 11.07 -2.61 11.03
N GLU A 40 12.36 -2.54 11.36
CA GLU A 40 13.35 -1.68 10.69
C GLU A 40 13.52 -2.03 9.21
N GLN A 41 13.34 -3.31 8.86
CA GLN A 41 13.46 -3.84 7.51
C GLN A 41 12.12 -3.84 6.76
N ARG A 42 10.99 -3.48 7.39
CA ARG A 42 9.67 -3.43 6.73
C ARG A 42 9.44 -2.16 5.93
N LYS A 43 10.44 -1.29 5.76
CA LYS A 43 10.33 -0.06 4.97
C LYS A 43 10.29 -0.38 3.48
N ILE A 44 9.19 -0.02 2.83
CA ILE A 44 8.97 -0.23 1.39
C ILE A 44 8.85 1.10 0.65
N TYR A 45 9.56 1.23 -0.46
CA TYR A 45 9.38 2.33 -1.42
C TYR A 45 8.56 1.81 -2.60
N ILE A 46 7.45 2.47 -2.89
CA ILE A 46 6.57 2.11 -4.00
C ILE A 46 6.84 3.11 -5.14
N GLN A 47 7.50 2.61 -6.18
CA GLN A 47 7.69 3.40 -7.39
C GLN A 47 6.38 3.51 -8.15
N ASN A 48 6.15 4.67 -8.77
CA ASN A 48 5.00 4.85 -9.65
C ASN A 48 5.04 3.81 -10.77
N PHE A 49 3.89 3.19 -11.02
CA PHE A 49 3.78 2.16 -12.03
C PHE A 49 4.05 2.79 -13.39
N ARG A 50 4.91 2.14 -14.16
CA ARG A 50 5.21 2.57 -15.53
C ARG A 50 4.06 2.15 -16.42
N ASN A 51 3.72 3.00 -17.37
CA ASN A 51 2.83 2.63 -18.45
C ASN A 51 3.66 2.54 -19.72
N ASN A 52 3.93 1.31 -20.15
CA ASN A 52 4.58 1.05 -21.43
C ASN A 52 3.54 0.77 -22.55
N SER A 53 2.25 0.90 -22.23
CA SER A 53 1.14 0.84 -23.17
C SER A 53 0.74 2.24 -23.67
N TYR A 54 0.22 2.33 -24.88
CA TYR A 54 -0.26 3.56 -25.53
C TYR A 54 -1.64 4.03 -25.02
N GLY A 55 -2.17 3.45 -23.94
CA GLY A 55 -3.55 3.64 -23.45
C GLY A 55 -3.74 4.69 -22.34
N MET A 56 -4.96 4.70 -21.76
CA MET A 56 -5.38 5.58 -20.66
C MET A 56 -4.43 5.58 -19.45
N GLY A 57 -4.44 6.67 -18.68
CA GLY A 57 -3.64 6.92 -17.47
C GLY A 57 -3.90 6.01 -16.25
N VAL A 58 -4.20 4.73 -16.47
CA VAL A 58 -4.56 3.75 -15.43
C VAL A 58 -3.41 3.51 -14.44
N GLN A 59 -2.16 3.72 -14.86
CA GLN A 59 -0.99 3.53 -14.00
C GLN A 59 -1.01 4.39 -12.73
N THR A 60 -1.58 5.61 -12.81
CA THR A 60 -1.67 6.52 -11.66
C THR A 60 -2.66 5.97 -10.66
N LEU A 61 -3.87 5.63 -11.11
CA LEU A 61 -4.91 5.01 -10.28
C LEU A 61 -4.40 3.70 -9.66
N LEU A 62 -3.74 2.85 -10.45
CA LEU A 62 -3.19 1.60 -9.96
C LEU A 62 -2.13 1.82 -8.88
N THR A 63 -1.25 2.81 -9.06
CA THR A 63 -0.25 3.17 -8.05
C THR A 63 -0.93 3.61 -6.74
N GLU A 64 -1.98 4.42 -6.83
CA GLU A 64 -2.75 4.88 -5.67
C GLU A 64 -3.45 3.72 -4.95
N LEU A 65 -4.10 2.83 -5.71
CA LEU A 65 -4.75 1.64 -5.16
C LEU A 65 -3.76 0.70 -4.47
N VAL A 66 -2.59 0.48 -5.06
CA VAL A 66 -1.53 -0.35 -4.46
C VAL A 66 -0.99 0.27 -3.18
N ARG A 67 -0.78 1.60 -3.15
CA ARG A 67 -0.39 2.31 -1.92
C ARG A 67 -1.47 2.18 -0.85
N ALA A 68 -2.73 2.42 -1.20
CA ALA A 68 -3.82 2.29 -0.24
C ALA A 68 -3.90 0.85 0.32
N GLU A 69 -3.79 -0.17 -0.52
CA GLU A 69 -3.85 -1.57 -0.09
C GLU A 69 -2.68 -1.94 0.85
N ILE A 70 -1.46 -1.46 0.57
CA ILE A 70 -0.30 -1.70 1.42
C ILE A 70 -0.48 -1.04 2.79
N ASP A 71 -0.98 0.20 2.82
CA ASP A 71 -1.28 0.90 4.08
C ASP A 71 -2.39 0.21 4.86
N THR A 72 -3.44 -0.23 4.18
CA THR A 72 -4.60 -0.90 4.79
C THR A 72 -4.19 -2.20 5.47
N ARG A 73 -3.28 -2.97 4.84
CA ARG A 73 -2.74 -4.21 5.43
C ARG A 73 -1.78 -3.96 6.59
N GLY A 74 -1.11 -2.80 6.64
CA GLY A 74 -0.23 -2.41 7.76
C GLY A 74 0.98 -3.33 7.99
N ARG A 75 1.35 -4.17 7.00
CA ARG A 75 2.46 -5.14 7.11
C ARG A 75 3.81 -4.55 6.70
N PHE A 76 3.79 -3.54 5.84
CA PHE A 76 4.96 -2.77 5.41
C PHE A 76 4.76 -1.30 5.75
N LEU A 77 5.86 -0.60 6.01
CA LEU A 77 5.87 0.83 6.29
C LEU A 77 6.30 1.58 5.03
N GLN A 78 5.41 2.37 4.45
CA GLN A 78 5.74 3.12 3.24
C GLN A 78 6.73 4.25 3.53
N THR A 79 7.65 4.46 2.60
CA THR A 79 8.55 5.62 2.61
C THR A 79 8.56 6.32 1.25
N ARG A 80 8.76 7.64 1.29
CA ARG A 80 8.98 8.47 0.10
C ARG A 80 10.43 8.43 -0.39
N GLU A 81 11.35 8.00 0.46
CA GLU A 81 12.78 7.98 0.17
C GLU A 81 13.25 6.58 -0.23
N LYS A 82 13.78 6.47 -1.45
CA LYS A 82 14.31 5.20 -2.00
C LYS A 82 15.58 4.70 -1.30
N SER A 83 16.33 5.60 -0.66
CA SER A 83 17.60 5.32 0.05
C SER A 83 17.38 4.54 1.34
N ILE A 84 16.33 4.88 2.10
CA ILE A 84 16.04 4.26 3.41
C ILE A 84 15.13 3.03 3.32
N ALA A 85 14.64 2.72 2.12
CA ALA A 85 13.75 1.60 1.87
C ALA A 85 14.52 0.29 1.79
N SER A 86 14.12 -0.71 2.58
CA SER A 86 14.68 -2.06 2.53
C SER A 86 14.11 -2.87 1.35
N TYR A 87 12.89 -2.53 0.93
CA TYR A 87 12.24 -3.12 -0.23
C TYR A 87 11.78 -2.04 -1.20
N ARG A 88 11.79 -2.37 -2.49
CA ARG A 88 11.35 -1.50 -3.57
C ARG A 88 10.36 -2.25 -4.44
N LEU A 89 9.16 -1.72 -4.55
CA LEU A 89 8.11 -2.25 -5.41
C LEU A 89 8.14 -1.51 -6.74
N TYR A 90 8.33 -2.26 -7.81
CA TYR A 90 8.25 -1.80 -9.19
C TYR A 90 7.03 -2.42 -9.84
N GLY A 91 6.34 -1.64 -10.65
CA GLY A 91 5.18 -2.08 -11.38
C GLY A 91 5.19 -1.53 -12.80
N GLU A 92 4.75 -2.34 -13.75
CA GLU A 92 4.63 -1.97 -15.15
C GLU A 92 3.34 -2.53 -15.72
N VAL A 93 2.53 -1.67 -16.33
CA VAL A 93 1.39 -2.08 -17.15
C VAL A 93 1.93 -2.56 -18.50
N VAL A 94 1.84 -3.86 -18.75
CA VAL A 94 2.42 -4.52 -19.93
C VAL A 94 1.41 -4.63 -21.06
N HIS A 95 0.14 -4.88 -20.73
CA HIS A 95 -0.91 -5.04 -21.73
C HIS A 95 -2.24 -4.46 -21.27
N TYR A 96 -2.99 -3.96 -22.24
CA TYR A 96 -4.34 -3.44 -22.06
C TYR A 96 -5.19 -3.94 -23.23
N GLN A 97 -6.37 -4.47 -22.93
CA GLN A 97 -7.29 -4.94 -23.95
C GLN A 97 -8.74 -4.71 -23.53
N LEU A 98 -9.52 -4.10 -24.41
CA LEU A 98 -10.98 -4.14 -24.31
C LEU A 98 -11.43 -5.54 -24.74
N VAL A 99 -12.06 -6.28 -23.83
CA VAL A 99 -12.48 -7.67 -24.05
C VAL A 99 -13.97 -7.74 -24.40
N GLY A 100 -14.77 -6.82 -23.87
CA GLY A 100 -16.20 -6.80 -24.10
C GLY A 100 -16.75 -5.38 -24.19
N ASN A 101 -17.79 -5.21 -25.00
CA ASN A 101 -18.55 -3.96 -25.08
C ASN A 101 -20.04 -4.32 -25.20
N LEU A 102 -20.78 -4.13 -24.11
CA LEU A 102 -22.22 -4.31 -24.10
C LEU A 102 -22.87 -3.07 -24.69
N LEU A 103 -23.65 -3.26 -25.75
CA LEU A 103 -24.40 -2.20 -26.41
C LEU A 103 -25.88 -2.30 -26.05
N ASP A 104 -26.57 -1.16 -26.00
CA ASP A 104 -28.02 -1.12 -25.95
C ASP A 104 -28.64 -1.43 -27.33
N GLN A 105 -29.98 -1.45 -27.41
CA GLN A 105 -30.69 -1.69 -28.67
C GLN A 105 -30.47 -0.58 -29.71
N GLY A 106 -29.99 0.60 -29.30
CA GLY A 106 -29.63 1.72 -30.17
C GLY A 106 -28.15 1.75 -30.55
N GLY A 107 -27.36 0.74 -30.17
CA GLY A 107 -25.92 0.66 -30.44
C GLY A 107 -25.04 1.53 -29.52
N GLN A 108 -25.60 2.13 -28.46
CA GLN A 108 -24.84 2.90 -27.48
C GLN A 108 -24.16 1.97 -26.48
N SER A 109 -22.92 2.31 -26.11
CA SER A 109 -22.15 1.52 -25.14
C SER A 109 -22.69 1.70 -23.72
N ILE A 110 -23.17 0.60 -23.12
CA ILE A 110 -23.63 0.54 -21.72
C ILE A 110 -22.46 0.19 -20.80
N SER A 111 -21.69 -0.83 -21.16
CA SER A 111 -20.62 -1.36 -20.31
C SER A 111 -19.44 -1.82 -21.15
N ARG A 112 -18.23 -1.61 -20.63
CA ARG A 112 -16.98 -2.00 -21.25
C ARG A 112 -16.19 -2.86 -20.28
N GLU A 113 -15.78 -4.02 -20.75
CA GLU A 113 -14.93 -4.91 -19.99
C GLU A 113 -13.49 -4.77 -20.47
N MET A 114 -12.59 -4.52 -19.53
CA MET A 114 -11.19 -4.29 -19.81
C MET A 114 -10.33 -5.28 -19.04
N THR A 115 -9.40 -5.90 -19.74
CA THR A 115 -8.32 -6.68 -19.14
C THR A 115 -7.05 -5.86 -19.12
N ILE A 116 -6.40 -5.81 -17.96
CA ILE A 116 -5.15 -5.11 -17.73
C ILE A 116 -4.16 -6.10 -17.14
N ILE A 117 -3.01 -6.25 -17.80
CA ILE A 117 -1.94 -7.13 -17.35
C ILE A 117 -0.81 -6.27 -16.81
N VAL A 118 -0.45 -6.52 -15.55
CA VAL A 118 0.56 -5.76 -14.81
C VAL A 118 1.64 -6.70 -14.34
N ARG A 119 2.90 -6.35 -14.61
CA ARG A 119 4.07 -7.01 -14.05
C ARG A 119 4.50 -6.26 -12.81
N ILE A 120 4.69 -6.98 -11.71
CA ILE A 120 5.13 -6.42 -10.44
C ILE A 120 6.42 -7.12 -10.02
N GLU A 121 7.40 -6.35 -9.57
CA GLU A 121 8.69 -6.85 -9.09
C GLU A 121 8.98 -6.24 -7.72
N LEU A 122 9.31 -7.08 -6.75
CA LEU A 122 9.77 -6.65 -5.43
C LEU A 122 11.28 -6.88 -5.35
N GLN A 123 12.05 -5.81 -5.20
CA GLN A 123 13.50 -5.89 -5.06
C GLN A 123 13.92 -5.56 -3.63
N LYS A 124 14.89 -6.30 -3.10
CA LYS A 124 15.54 -5.94 -1.83
C LYS A 124 16.59 -4.86 -2.08
N ALA A 125 16.77 -3.96 -1.12
CA ALA A 125 17.86 -2.99 -1.12
C ALA A 125 19.21 -3.72 -1.31
N GLY A 126 20.02 -3.24 -2.26
CA GLY A 126 21.24 -3.91 -2.69
C GLY A 126 21.12 -4.71 -4.00
N GLY A 127 19.92 -4.78 -4.61
CA GLY A 127 19.75 -5.35 -5.95
C GLY A 127 19.61 -6.87 -6.00
N GLN A 128 19.42 -7.51 -4.84
CA GLN A 128 18.99 -8.91 -4.80
C GLN A 128 17.54 -8.99 -5.29
N LYS A 129 17.36 -9.75 -6.38
CA LYS A 129 16.08 -10.08 -6.99
C LYS A 129 15.48 -11.32 -6.34
#